data_AF-A0A3R6GYU3-F1
#
_entry.id   AF-A0A3R6GYU3-F1
#
_cell.length_a   1.000
_cell.length_b   1.000
_cell.length_c   1.000
_cell.angle_alpha   90.00
_cell.angle_beta   90.00
_cell.angle_gamma   90.00
#
_symmetry.space_group_name_H-M   'P 1'
#
loop_
_entity.id
_entity.type
_entity.pdbx_description
1 polymer ?
#
loop_
_entity_poly.entity_id
_entity_poly.type
_entity_poly.pdbx_seq_one_letter_code
_entity_poly.pdbx_strand_id
1 'polypeptide(L)'
;MAGTFKKLMMEKEYMKAVLCADEVATAIMCLNVDESIRKEIFGERDKDHPVIGLIDEQQYIKALDWCIYHGFHYTVHTFENVMKKEH
;
A
#
# COMPACT_ATOMS: atom_id res chain seq x y z
N MET A 1 -7.85 -10.30 -0.44
CA MET A 1 -6.58 -9.62 -0.12
C MET A 1 -6.81 -8.22 0.45
N ALA A 2 -7.62 -7.37 -0.18
CA ALA A 2 -8.02 -6.07 0.38
C ALA A 2 -8.58 -6.11 1.83
N GLY A 3 -9.57 -6.97 2.10
CA GLY A 3 -10.06 -7.20 3.47
C GLY A 3 -9.01 -7.79 4.42
N THR A 4 -7.99 -8.44 3.87
CA THR A 4 -6.84 -8.98 4.62
C THR A 4 -5.97 -7.86 5.15
N PHE A 5 -5.67 -6.83 4.35
CA PHE A 5 -4.89 -5.66 4.80
C PHE A 5 -5.54 -4.99 6.02
N LYS A 6 -6.83 -4.66 5.92
CA LYS A 6 -7.58 -4.04 7.03
C LYS A 6 -7.61 -4.92 8.28
N LYS A 7 -7.78 -6.24 8.11
CA LYS A 7 -7.73 -7.19 9.22
C LYS A 7 -6.35 -7.20 9.91
N LEU A 8 -5.26 -7.27 9.12
CA LEU A 8 -3.89 -7.26 9.65
C LEU A 8 -3.58 -5.94 10.38
N MET A 9 -4.07 -4.81 9.86
CA MET A 9 -3.97 -3.52 10.55
C MET A 9 -4.72 -3.50 11.89
N MET A 10 -5.93 -4.07 11.95
CA MET A 10 -6.70 -4.19 13.20
C MET A 10 -6.00 -5.09 14.23
N GLU A 11 -5.36 -6.16 13.77
CA GLU A 11 -4.60 -7.11 14.61
C GLU A 11 -3.20 -6.59 14.98
N LYS A 12 -2.81 -5.39 14.50
CA LYS A 12 -1.47 -4.80 14.67
C LYS A 12 -0.33 -5.65 14.11
N GLU A 13 -0.65 -6.49 13.12
CA GLU A 13 0.28 -7.32 12.38
C GLU A 13 0.92 -6.49 11.25
N TYR A 14 1.63 -5.40 11.62
CA TYR A 14 2.07 -4.36 10.69
C TYR A 14 2.99 -4.87 9.58
N MET A 15 3.93 -5.76 9.91
CA MET A 15 4.82 -6.36 8.90
C MET A 15 4.04 -7.16 7.85
N LYS A 16 3.06 -7.96 8.29
CA LYS A 16 2.21 -8.71 7.36
C LYS A 16 1.32 -7.78 6.54
N ALA A 17 0.85 -6.67 7.13
CA ALA A 17 0.06 -5.67 6.42
C ALA A 17 0.88 -4.99 5.31
N VAL A 18 2.13 -4.62 5.58
CA VAL A 18 3.06 -4.06 4.57
C VAL A 18 3.30 -5.06 3.44
N LEU A 19 3.65 -6.32 3.76
CA LEU A 19 3.87 -7.36 2.76
C LEU A 19 2.62 -7.60 1.90
N CYS A 20 1.44 -7.62 2.52
CA CYS A 20 0.18 -7.77 1.79
C CYS A 20 -0.05 -6.62 0.79
N ALA A 21 0.29 -5.38 1.14
CA ALA A 21 0.15 -4.24 0.25
C ALA A 21 1.19 -4.27 -0.89
N ASP A 22 2.44 -4.64 -0.59
CA ASP A 22 3.52 -4.74 -1.57
C ASP A 22 3.28 -5.86 -2.60
N GLU A 23 2.77 -7.01 -2.16
CA GLU A 23 2.37 -8.11 -3.05
C GLU A 23 1.26 -7.69 -4.01
N VAL A 24 0.25 -6.98 -3.50
CA VAL A 24 -0.85 -6.46 -4.32
C VAL A 24 -0.34 -5.42 -5.32
N ALA A 25 0.53 -4.50 -4.89
CA ALA A 25 1.15 -3.51 -5.79
C ALA A 25 1.98 -4.17 -6.89
N THR A 26 2.78 -5.17 -6.54
CA THR A 26 3.59 -5.95 -7.47
C THR A 26 2.71 -6.66 -8.50
N ALA A 27 1.67 -7.37 -8.06
CA ALA A 27 0.74 -8.05 -8.94
C ALA A 27 0.07 -7.08 -9.92
N ILE A 28 -0.33 -5.90 -9.43
CA ILE A 28 -0.96 -4.86 -10.27
C ILE A 28 -0.01 -4.35 -11.35
N MET A 29 1.25 -4.10 -11.00
CA MET A 29 2.27 -3.68 -11.97
C MET A 29 2.53 -4.77 -13.01
N CYS A 30 2.67 -6.03 -12.58
CA CYS A 30 2.99 -7.14 -13.48
C CYS A 30 1.84 -7.53 -14.42
N LEU A 31 0.59 -7.38 -13.98
CA LEU A 31 -0.59 -7.80 -14.74
C LEU A 31 -1.20 -6.69 -15.60
N ASN A 32 -0.59 -5.49 -15.60
CA ASN A 32 -1.07 -4.30 -16.32
C ASN A 32 -2.58 -4.05 -16.15
N VAL A 33 -3.03 -4.13 -14.89
CA VAL A 33 -4.44 -4.16 -14.51
C VAL A 33 -5.12 -2.82 -14.85
N ASP A 34 -6.41 -2.87 -15.19
CA ASP A 34 -7.20 -1.69 -15.52
C ASP A 34 -7.12 -0.60 -14.45
N GLU A 35 -7.18 0.66 -14.90
CA GLU A 35 -7.08 1.82 -14.02
C GLU A 35 -8.21 1.88 -12.97
N SER A 36 -9.41 1.41 -13.33
CA SER A 36 -10.55 1.32 -12.40
C SER A 36 -10.25 0.41 -11.20
N ILE A 37 -9.64 -0.74 -11.44
CA ILE A 37 -9.25 -1.70 -10.39
C ILE A 37 -8.12 -1.11 -9.53
N ARG A 38 -7.17 -0.40 -10.16
CA ARG A 38 -6.12 0.31 -9.41
C ARG A 38 -6.70 1.36 -8.45
N LYS A 39 -7.67 2.14 -8.91
CA LYS A 39 -8.38 3.14 -8.08
C LYS A 39 -9.19 2.50 -6.96
N GLU A 40 -9.82 1.36 -7.20
CA GLU A 40 -10.53 0.63 -6.13
C GLU A 40 -9.56 0.16 -5.04
N ILE A 41 -8.38 -0.34 -5.44
CA ILE A 41 -7.41 -0.92 -4.51
C ILE A 41 -6.64 0.16 -3.72
N PHE A 42 -6.11 1.17 -4.40
CA PHE A 42 -5.24 2.18 -3.78
C PHE A 42 -5.91 3.54 -3.56
N GLY A 43 -7.15 3.69 -4.01
CA GLY A 43 -7.85 4.98 -4.02
C GLY A 43 -7.46 5.83 -5.23
N GLU A 44 -8.23 6.90 -5.44
CA GLU A 44 -7.91 7.93 -6.42
C GLU A 44 -7.18 9.08 -5.73
N ARG A 45 -6.09 9.56 -6.33
CA ARG A 45 -5.34 10.71 -5.81
C ARG A 45 -6.14 11.98 -5.98
N ASP A 46 -6.71 12.46 -4.89
CA ASP A 46 -7.32 13.78 -4.76
C ASP A 46 -6.39 14.67 -3.92
N LYS A 47 -6.22 15.93 -4.31
CA LYS A 47 -5.43 16.91 -3.55
C LYS A 47 -6.19 17.44 -2.33
N ASP A 48 -7.51 17.39 -2.37
CA ASP A 48 -8.39 18.00 -1.39
C ASP A 48 -8.94 16.98 -0.39
N HIS A 49 -8.81 15.68 -0.68
CA HIS A 49 -9.35 14.60 0.14
C HIS A 49 -8.32 13.49 0.39
N PRO A 50 -8.40 12.82 1.56
CA PRO A 50 -7.58 11.64 1.82
C PRO A 50 -7.87 10.54 0.78
N VAL A 51 -6.82 9.86 0.34
CA VAL A 51 -6.91 8.77 -0.62
C VAL A 51 -7.47 7.53 0.07
N ILE A 52 -8.73 7.17 -0.25
CA ILE A 52 -9.44 6.05 0.37
C ILE A 52 -9.57 4.93 -0.67
N GLY A 53 -8.67 3.95 -0.58
CA GLY A 53 -8.77 2.67 -1.27
C GLY A 53 -9.01 1.51 -0.30
N LEU A 54 -9.07 0.30 -0.83
CA LEU A 54 -9.05 -0.91 -0.02
C LEU A 54 -7.75 -1.05 0.80
N ILE A 55 -6.64 -0.54 0.28
CA ILE A 55 -5.41 -0.26 1.01
C ILE A 55 -5.40 1.24 1.28
N ASP A 56 -5.58 1.60 2.54
CA ASP A 56 -5.54 2.98 3.02
C ASP A 56 -4.08 3.44 3.14
N GLU A 57 -3.74 4.53 2.46
CA GLU A 57 -2.38 5.06 2.39
C GLU A 57 -1.84 5.46 3.77
N GLN A 58 -2.66 6.08 4.63
CA GLN A 58 -2.23 6.49 5.96
C GLN A 58 -1.96 5.28 6.87
N GLN A 59 -2.79 4.24 6.76
CA GLN A 59 -2.58 2.99 7.48
C GLN A 59 -1.33 2.25 7.00
N TYR A 60 -1.09 2.25 5.70
CA TYR A 60 0.11 1.65 5.10
C TYR A 60 1.38 2.39 5.55
N ILE A 61 1.42 3.72 5.49
CA ILE A 61 2.53 4.54 5.98
C ILE A 61 2.79 4.27 7.46
N LYS A 62 1.73 4.23 8.28
CA LYS A 62 1.87 3.90 9.71
C LYS A 62 2.47 2.51 9.94
N ALA A 63 2.09 1.53 9.15
CA ALA A 63 2.64 0.17 9.24
C ALA A 63 4.11 0.14 8.82
N LEU A 64 4.48 0.89 7.77
CA LEU A 64 5.86 1.09 7.33
C LEU A 64 6.72 1.75 8.41
N ASP A 65 6.25 2.85 9.00
CA ASP A 65 6.96 3.55 10.07
C ASP A 65 7.22 2.63 11.27
N TRP A 66 6.23 1.83 11.64
CA TRP A 66 6.39 0.82 12.69
C TRP A 66 7.46 -0.22 12.32
N CYS A 67 7.44 -0.71 11.08
CA CYS A 67 8.43 -1.69 10.60
C CYS A 67 9.86 -1.11 10.63
N ILE A 68 10.04 0.13 10.14
CA ILE A 68 11.32 0.83 10.15
C ILE A 68 11.83 1.01 11.58
N TYR A 69 10.97 1.47 12.49
CA TYR A 69 11.32 1.65 13.90
C TYR A 69 11.79 0.36 14.58
N HIS A 70 11.23 -0.79 14.18
CA HIS A 70 11.60 -2.11 14.71
C HIS A 70 12.75 -2.79 13.93
N GLY A 71 13.46 -2.06 13.07
CA GLY A 71 14.64 -2.54 12.34
C GLY A 71 14.32 -3.38 11.10
N PHE A 72 13.06 -3.37 10.65
CA PHE A 72 12.64 -4.05 9.42
C PHE A 72 12.86 -3.11 8.22
N HIS A 73 14.03 -3.21 7.59
CA HIS A 73 14.44 -2.40 6.44
C HIS A 73 14.06 -3.04 5.09
N TYR A 74 12.81 -3.49 4.91
CA TYR A 74 12.35 -3.88 3.57
C TYR A 74 11.92 -2.63 2.80
N THR A 75 12.87 -2.11 2.01
CA THR A 75 12.72 -1.21 0.85
C THR A 75 11.52 -0.25 0.86
N VAL A 76 11.69 0.90 1.55
CA VAL A 76 10.94 2.16 1.33
C VAL A 76 10.86 2.54 -0.16
N HIS A 77 11.77 2.01 -0.98
CA HIS A 77 11.83 2.26 -2.41
C HIS A 77 10.70 1.63 -3.23
N THR A 78 9.99 0.58 -2.78
CA THR A 78 8.97 -0.05 -3.64
C THR A 78 7.75 0.84 -3.81
N PHE A 79 7.22 1.43 -2.74
CA PHE A 79 6.06 2.32 -2.82
C PHE A 79 6.38 3.64 -3.56
N GLU A 80 7.51 4.28 -3.23
CA GLU A 80 7.91 5.50 -3.94
C GLU A 80 8.19 5.25 -5.43
N ASN A 81 8.78 4.11 -5.80
CA ASN A 81 9.06 3.77 -7.21
C ASN A 81 7.78 3.38 -7.97
N VAL A 82 6.77 2.82 -7.30
CA VAL A 82 5.44 2.60 -7.91
C VAL A 82 4.72 3.93 -8.13
N MET A 83 4.90 4.89 -7.22
CA MET A 83 4.15 6.16 -7.20
C MET A 83 4.81 7.32 -7.95
N LYS A 84 6.12 7.25 -8.22
CA LYS A 84 6.82 8.19 -9.11
C LYS A 84 6.74 7.69 -10.54
N LYS A 85 5.72 8.15 -11.29
CA LYS A 85 5.79 8.13 -12.75
C LYS A 85 7.01 8.93 -13.18
N GLU A 86 7.90 8.32 -13.94
CA GLU A 86 8.90 9.03 -14.75
C GLU A 86 8.21 10.06 -15.64
N HIS A 87 8.79 11.26 -15.69
CA HIS A 87 8.44 12.34 -16.61
C HIS A 87 9.03 12.10 -18.00
#